data_AF-A0A087MGM6-F1
#
_entry.id   AF-A0A087MGM6-F1
#
_cell.length_a   1.000
_cell.length_b   1.000
_cell.length_c   1.000
_cell.angle_alpha   90.00
_cell.angle_beta   90.00
_cell.angle_gamma   90.00
#
_symmetry.space_group_name_H-M   'P 1'
#
loop_
_entity.id
_entity.type
_entity.pdbx_description
1 polymer ?
#
loop_
_entity_poly.entity_id
_entity_poly.type
_entity_poly.pdbx_seq_one_letter_code
_entity_poly.pdbx_strand_id
1 'polypeptide(L)'
;MKDLRALLIDCRIELRKLARDFQKSELCERLDLAIQQASNATLPPPPGETAIEATHAPPSEKAQTVSQVALAWQTAARDLKFSDPAIHARLGEKVMRLLGAKTLADPANEILQLEGMVKAAEARIAELEKAIKSQEVERDALLGALAQAAPKLKDGGDRLAVGLARVAWLKTEAGKADNGAAPARRAPEPQDTVPTPDLLQAAAAGAATLSKEQREWCVGEAMVVTGFQFTPVELIEKGDAAMARLILEARKGG
;
A
#
# COMPACT_ATOMS: atom_id res chain seq x y z
N MET A 1 24.22 37.54 12.93
CA MET A 1 23.27 36.42 12.76
C MET A 1 23.59 35.40 13.84
N LYS A 2 22.59 34.91 14.61
CA LYS A 2 22.86 33.90 15.64
C LYS A 2 23.38 32.64 14.96
N ASP A 3 24.46 32.06 15.49
CA ASP A 3 25.01 30.78 15.03
C ASP A 3 23.91 29.71 15.09
N LEU A 4 23.71 28.96 14.01
CA LEU A 4 22.68 27.94 13.88
C LEU A 4 22.73 26.94 15.04
N ARG A 5 23.94 26.62 15.51
CA ARG A 5 24.15 25.78 16.69
C ARG A 5 23.54 26.38 17.94
N ALA A 6 23.74 27.68 18.19
CA ALA A 6 23.21 28.36 19.36
C ALA A 6 21.67 28.34 19.36
N LEU A 7 21.05 28.54 18.19
CA LEU A 7 19.60 28.50 18.04
C LEU A 7 19.03 27.10 18.32
N LEU A 8 19.68 26.04 17.84
CA LEU A 8 19.26 24.66 18.10
C LEU A 8 19.40 24.27 19.58
N ILE A 9 20.43 24.76 20.27
CA ILE A 9 20.60 24.58 21.71
C ILE A 9 19.48 25.28 22.48
N ASP A 10 19.14 26.52 22.12
CA ASP A 10 18.03 27.26 22.74
C ASP A 10 16.69 26.55 22.51
N CYS A 11 16.42 26.07 21.30
CA CYS A 11 15.23 25.26 20.99
C CYS A 11 15.15 23.99 21.85
N ARG A 12 16.28 23.29 22.08
CA ARG A 12 16.34 22.11 22.94
C ARG A 12 15.98 22.43 24.39
N ILE A 13 16.44 23.57 24.90
CA ILE A 13 16.20 24.02 26.28
C ILE A 13 14.71 24.35 26.47
N GLU A 14 14.08 25.03 25.51
CA GLU A 14 12.65 25.37 25.59
C GLU A 14 11.74 24.13 25.42
N LEU A 15 12.08 23.21 24.52
CA LEU A 15 11.32 21.97 24.34
C LEU A 15 11.38 21.05 25.57
N ARG A 16 12.49 21.05 26.31
CA ARG A 16 12.59 20.35 27.59
C ARG A 16 11.64 20.92 28.66
N LYS A 17 11.32 22.22 28.61
CA LYS A 17 10.41 22.85 29.57
C LYS A 17 8.93 22.61 29.23
N LEU A 18 8.61 22.54 27.94
CA LEU A 18 7.24 22.49 27.44
C LEU A 18 6.70 21.05 27.27
N ALA A 19 7.56 20.07 27.01
CA ALA A 19 7.16 18.68 26.78
C ALA A 19 7.65 17.73 27.88
N ARG A 20 6.70 17.03 28.53
CA ARG A 20 7.01 15.94 29.48
C ARG A 20 7.64 14.77 28.72
N ASP A 21 8.68 14.17 29.28
CA ASP A 21 9.47 13.09 28.64
C ASP A 21 10.13 13.46 27.29
N PHE A 22 10.37 14.75 27.00
CA PHE A 22 11.06 15.20 25.77
C PHE A 22 12.36 14.42 25.50
N GLN A 23 13.12 14.08 26.55
CA GLN A 23 14.39 13.34 26.47
C GLN A 23 14.26 11.93 25.88
N LYS A 24 13.06 11.33 25.87
CA LYS A 24 12.78 10.00 25.30
C LYS A 24 12.14 10.07 23.92
N SER A 25 11.94 11.28 23.38
CA SER A 25 11.28 11.48 22.09
C SER A 25 12.29 11.42 20.94
N GLU A 26 11.86 10.90 19.79
CA GLU A 26 12.63 10.96 18.54
C GLU A 26 13.01 12.39 18.16
N LEU A 27 12.20 13.37 18.57
CA LEU A 27 12.50 14.78 18.33
C LEU A 27 13.79 15.22 19.04
N CYS A 28 14.05 14.74 20.26
CA CYS A 28 15.29 15.03 20.97
C CYS A 28 16.51 14.42 20.26
N GLU A 29 16.39 13.18 19.76
CA GLU A 29 17.46 12.51 19.02
C GLU A 29 17.79 13.26 17.72
N ARG A 30 16.77 13.68 16.97
CA ARG A 30 16.94 14.47 15.73
C ARG A 30 17.57 15.83 16.01
N LEU A 31 17.18 16.48 17.11
CA LEU A 31 17.73 17.78 17.49
C LEU A 31 19.19 17.67 17.94
N ASP A 32 19.53 16.62 18.69
CA ASP A 32 20.90 16.34 19.12
C ASP A 32 21.81 16.01 17.91
N LEU A 33 21.30 15.24 16.93
CA LEU A 33 21.98 14.98 15.66
C LEU A 33 22.24 16.28 14.87
N ALA A 34 21.23 17.16 14.76
CA ALA A 34 21.35 18.43 14.05
C ALA A 34 22.36 19.38 14.73
N ILE A 35 22.40 19.42 16.07
CA ILE A 35 23.41 20.18 16.82
C ILE A 35 24.82 19.66 16.53
N GLN A 36 24.98 18.32 16.45
CA GLN A 36 26.26 17.70 16.13
C GLN A 36 26.69 17.99 14.67
N GLN A 37 25.77 17.96 13.71
CA GLN A 37 26.03 18.31 12.32
C GLN A 37 26.42 19.79 12.17
N ALA A 38 25.71 20.69 12.86
CA ALA A 38 26.06 22.11 12.88
C ALA A 38 27.45 22.34 13.50
N SER A 39 27.82 21.59 14.54
CA SER A 39 29.19 21.59 15.09
C SER A 39 30.26 21.21 14.07
N ASN A 40 29.95 20.23 13.22
CA ASN A 40 30.89 19.72 12.23
C ASN A 40 31.00 20.64 11.01
N ALA A 41 29.94 21.39 10.69
CA ALA A 41 29.92 22.36 9.60
C ALA A 41 30.70 23.65 9.92
N THR A 42 30.86 24.01 11.20
CA THR A 42 31.66 25.18 11.64
C THR A 42 33.17 24.90 11.66
N LEU A 43 33.58 23.63 11.62
CA LEU A 43 34.97 23.26 11.38
C LEU A 43 35.28 23.49 9.89
N PRO A 44 36.42 24.12 9.53
CA PRO A 44 36.79 24.27 8.13
C PRO A 44 36.80 22.88 7.47
N PRO A 45 36.31 22.76 6.22
CA PRO A 45 36.26 21.49 5.53
C PRO A 45 37.67 20.87 5.53
N PRO A 46 37.79 19.54 5.74
CA PRO A 46 39.08 18.89 5.57
C PRO A 46 39.62 19.23 4.18
N PRO A 47 40.89 19.65 4.03
CA PRO A 47 41.47 19.86 2.71
C PRO A 47 41.45 18.51 1.99
N GLY A 48 40.63 18.38 0.95
CA GLY A 48 40.45 17.12 0.25
C GLY A 48 39.35 17.05 -0.79
N GLU A 49 38.42 18.00 -0.84
CA GLU A 49 37.54 18.17 -1.99
C GLU A 49 37.91 19.46 -2.73
N THR A 50 38.44 19.29 -3.94
CA THR A 50 38.89 20.26 -4.96
C THR A 50 40.38 20.62 -5.01
N ALA A 51 40.84 20.71 -6.26
CA ALA A 51 42.11 21.22 -6.79
C ALA A 51 43.28 20.22 -6.94
N ILE A 52 43.41 19.74 -8.18
CA ILE A 52 44.66 19.49 -8.87
C ILE A 52 45.55 20.74 -8.71
N GLU A 53 46.67 20.66 -7.99
CA GLU A 53 47.96 21.26 -8.37
C GLU A 53 49.05 20.93 -7.33
N ALA A 54 50.24 20.66 -7.84
CA ALA A 54 51.40 20.24 -7.09
C ALA A 54 51.92 21.33 -6.15
N THR A 55 52.25 20.96 -4.91
CA THR A 55 53.45 21.46 -4.21
C THR A 55 53.81 20.51 -3.07
N HIS A 56 55.10 20.16 -3.00
CA HIS A 56 55.68 19.23 -2.04
C HIS A 56 55.60 19.74 -0.59
N ALA A 57 54.92 18.99 0.27
CA ALA A 57 55.19 18.92 1.71
C ALA A 57 54.89 17.49 2.19
N PRO A 58 55.74 16.87 3.03
CA PRO A 58 55.49 15.52 3.50
C PRO A 58 54.29 15.54 4.46
N PRO A 59 53.25 14.72 4.25
CA PRO A 59 52.09 14.73 5.12
C PRO A 59 52.43 14.03 6.44
N SER A 60 52.18 14.72 7.55
CA SER A 60 52.08 14.09 8.86
C SER A 60 50.97 13.04 8.83
N GLU A 61 51.22 11.90 9.47
CA GLU A 61 50.36 10.72 9.48
C GLU A 61 48.97 11.04 10.05
N LYS A 62 48.04 11.43 9.18
CA LYS A 62 46.62 11.47 9.51
C LYS A 62 46.14 10.03 9.66
N ALA A 63 45.63 9.67 10.83
CA ALA A 63 45.02 8.36 11.09
C ALA A 63 43.94 8.10 10.04
N GLN A 64 44.13 7.05 9.24
CA GLN A 64 43.22 6.68 8.17
C GLN A 64 41.90 6.20 8.79
N THR A 65 40.77 6.65 8.24
CA THR A 65 39.46 6.16 8.72
C THR A 65 39.24 4.72 8.30
N VAL A 66 38.41 3.98 9.06
CA VAL A 66 38.04 2.59 8.71
C VAL A 66 37.48 2.50 7.28
N SER A 67 36.71 3.50 6.85
CA SER A 67 36.16 3.56 5.49
C SER A 67 37.24 3.76 4.43
N GLN A 68 38.26 4.59 4.70
CA GLN A 68 39.38 4.81 3.77
C GLN A 68 40.24 3.56 3.64
N VAL A 69 40.54 2.89 4.76
CA VAL A 69 41.27 1.62 4.77
C VAL A 69 40.49 0.56 4.00
N ALA A 70 39.18 0.43 4.23
CA ALA A 70 38.33 -0.52 3.53
C ALA A 70 38.30 -0.26 2.02
N LEU A 71 38.16 1.00 1.60
CA LEU A 71 38.16 1.37 0.19
C LEU A 71 39.53 1.07 -0.48
N ALA A 72 40.63 1.40 0.19
CA ALA A 72 41.98 1.10 -0.29
C ALA A 72 42.19 -0.42 -0.48
N TRP A 73 41.76 -1.22 0.50
CA TRP A 73 41.81 -2.68 0.40
C TRP A 73 40.91 -3.23 -0.71
N GLN A 74 39.71 -2.68 -0.90
CA GLN A 74 38.84 -3.09 -2.01
C GLN A 74 39.47 -2.78 -3.37
N THR A 75 40.08 -1.61 -3.54
CA THR A 75 40.75 -1.24 -4.79
C THR A 75 41.97 -2.11 -5.05
N ALA A 76 42.82 -2.33 -4.04
CA ALA A 76 43.97 -3.22 -4.15
C ALA A 76 43.57 -4.67 -4.44
N ALA A 77 42.51 -5.17 -3.80
CA ALA A 77 41.99 -6.52 -4.05
C ALA A 77 41.42 -6.66 -5.47
N ARG A 78 40.74 -5.63 -6.00
CA ARG A 78 40.27 -5.62 -7.40
C ARG A 78 41.43 -5.65 -8.37
N ASP A 79 42.47 -4.84 -8.16
CA ASP A 79 43.65 -4.84 -9.02
C ASP A 79 44.36 -6.20 -8.97
N LEU A 80 44.55 -6.76 -7.76
CA LEU A 80 45.11 -8.09 -7.54
C LEU A 80 44.33 -9.20 -8.22
N LYS A 81 42.99 -9.08 -8.33
CA LYS A 81 42.15 -10.05 -9.04
C LYS A 81 42.53 -10.16 -10.52
N PHE A 82 42.98 -9.06 -11.14
CA PHE A 82 43.35 -9.02 -12.55
C PHE A 82 44.85 -9.24 -12.76
N SER A 83 45.72 -8.75 -11.87
CA SER A 83 47.17 -8.91 -11.99
C SER A 83 47.67 -10.29 -11.54
N ASP A 84 47.20 -10.79 -10.38
CA ASP A 84 47.61 -12.09 -9.81
C ASP A 84 46.42 -12.91 -9.26
N PRO A 85 45.64 -13.57 -10.14
CA PRO A 85 44.41 -14.27 -9.76
C PRO A 85 44.61 -15.38 -8.69
N ALA A 86 45.77 -16.04 -8.70
CA ALA A 86 46.08 -17.11 -7.75
C ALA A 86 46.28 -16.58 -6.31
N ILE A 87 46.87 -15.39 -6.17
CA ILE A 87 47.07 -14.74 -4.86
C ILE A 87 45.73 -14.21 -4.36
N HIS A 88 44.94 -13.60 -5.24
CA HIS A 88 43.58 -13.16 -4.92
C HIS A 88 42.71 -14.31 -4.40
N ALA A 89 42.74 -15.49 -5.05
CA ALA A 89 41.98 -16.66 -4.60
C ALA A 89 42.38 -17.13 -3.19
N ARG A 90 43.68 -17.26 -2.91
CA ARG A 90 44.19 -17.65 -1.58
C ARG A 90 43.85 -16.62 -0.51
N LEU A 91 43.93 -15.33 -0.85
CA LEU A 91 43.53 -14.26 0.05
C LEU A 91 42.03 -14.33 0.36
N GLY A 92 41.20 -14.57 -0.66
CA GLY A 92 39.75 -14.77 -0.52
C GLY A 92 39.41 -15.93 0.42
N GLU A 93 40.06 -17.09 0.28
CA GLU A 93 39.90 -18.23 1.19
C GLU A 93 40.26 -17.88 2.64
N LYS A 94 41.35 -17.13 2.83
CA LYS A 94 41.78 -16.70 4.17
C LYS A 94 40.77 -15.72 4.77
N VAL A 95 40.24 -14.79 3.99
CA VAL A 95 39.20 -13.84 4.42
C VAL A 95 37.91 -14.58 4.81
N MET A 96 37.44 -15.51 3.98
CA MET A 96 36.27 -16.34 4.28
C MET A 96 36.45 -17.12 5.59
N ARG A 97 37.64 -17.70 5.82
CA ARG A 97 37.97 -18.40 7.07
C ARG A 97 37.94 -17.47 8.29
N LEU A 98 38.50 -16.26 8.18
CA LEU A 98 38.52 -15.29 9.28
C LEU A 98 37.13 -14.75 9.62
N LEU A 99 36.27 -14.57 8.61
CA LEU A 99 34.89 -14.12 8.78
C LEU A 99 33.93 -15.26 9.20
N GLY A 100 34.37 -16.52 9.16
CA GLY A 100 33.50 -17.67 9.37
C GLY A 100 32.42 -17.84 8.28
N ALA A 101 32.63 -17.23 7.11
CA ALA A 101 31.68 -17.23 6.00
C ALA A 101 32.07 -18.29 4.96
N LYS A 102 31.09 -19.00 4.40
CA LYS A 102 31.33 -19.99 3.34
C LYS A 102 31.46 -19.38 1.95
N THR A 103 30.88 -18.19 1.76
CA THR A 103 30.84 -17.46 0.50
C THR A 103 30.85 -15.97 0.82
N LEU A 104 31.57 -15.19 0.02
CA LEU A 104 31.44 -13.73 0.02
C LEU A 104 30.34 -13.37 -0.96
N ALA A 105 29.33 -12.62 -0.51
CA ALA A 105 28.36 -12.03 -1.41
C ALA A 105 29.09 -11.07 -2.35
N ASP A 106 28.81 -11.14 -3.66
CA ASP A 106 29.31 -10.16 -4.61
C ASP A 106 28.55 -8.85 -4.39
N PRO A 107 29.20 -7.77 -3.93
CA PRO A 107 28.54 -6.50 -3.67
C PRO A 107 27.81 -5.96 -4.91
N ALA A 108 28.29 -6.28 -6.13
CA ALA A 108 27.63 -5.84 -7.36
C ALA A 108 26.27 -6.53 -7.55
N ASN A 109 26.17 -7.82 -7.24
CA ASN A 109 24.91 -8.56 -7.31
C ASN A 109 23.93 -8.12 -6.22
N GLU A 110 24.43 -7.84 -5.01
CA GLU A 110 23.62 -7.34 -3.91
C GLU A 110 23.04 -5.95 -4.23
N ILE A 111 23.86 -5.05 -4.77
CA ILE A 111 23.39 -3.73 -5.23
C ILE A 111 22.32 -3.88 -6.30
N LEU A 112 22.54 -4.70 -7.32
CA LEU A 112 21.57 -4.91 -8.40
C LEU A 112 20.25 -5.52 -7.89
N GLN A 113 20.34 -6.44 -6.91
CA GLN A 113 19.16 -7.01 -6.26
C GLN A 113 18.40 -5.94 -5.45
N LEU A 114 19.10 -5.14 -4.65
CA LEU A 114 18.50 -4.07 -3.84
C LEU A 114 17.87 -2.99 -4.73
N GLU A 115 18.53 -2.58 -5.81
CA GLU A 115 17.97 -1.67 -6.82
C GLU A 115 16.69 -2.24 -7.43
N GLY A 116 16.67 -3.54 -7.75
CA GLY A 116 15.47 -4.23 -8.22
C GLY A 116 14.33 -4.22 -7.20
N MET A 117 14.65 -4.46 -5.92
CA MET A 117 13.67 -4.41 -4.83
C MET A 117 13.11 -2.99 -4.62
N VAL A 118 13.97 -1.97 -4.66
CA VAL A 118 13.56 -0.56 -4.55
C VAL A 118 12.63 -0.20 -5.70
N LYS A 119 13.00 -0.53 -6.94
CA LYS A 119 12.17 -0.26 -8.12
C LYS A 119 10.81 -0.97 -8.06
N ALA A 120 10.77 -2.20 -7.55
CA ALA A 120 9.52 -2.92 -7.34
C ALA A 120 8.65 -2.27 -6.24
N ALA A 121 9.27 -1.80 -5.16
CA ALA A 121 8.58 -1.09 -4.09
C ALA A 121 8.02 0.25 -4.58
N GLU A 122 8.78 1.03 -5.34
CA GLU A 122 8.33 2.29 -5.96
C GLU A 122 7.15 2.07 -6.90
N ALA A 123 7.20 1.04 -7.74
CA ALA A 123 6.09 0.67 -8.62
C ALA A 123 4.82 0.31 -7.82
N ARG A 124 4.98 -0.42 -6.71
CA ARG A 124 3.86 -0.76 -5.82
C ARG A 124 3.27 0.47 -5.13
N ILE A 125 4.10 1.41 -4.70
CA ILE A 125 3.64 2.68 -4.10
C ILE A 125 2.84 3.49 -5.14
N ALA A 126 3.36 3.63 -6.35
CA ALA A 126 2.67 4.36 -7.42
C ALA A 126 1.29 3.76 -7.74
N GLU A 127 1.17 2.43 -7.76
CA GLU A 127 -0.11 1.76 -7.99
C GLU A 127 -1.09 1.98 -6.83
N LEU A 128 -0.62 1.91 -5.58
CA LEU A 128 -1.44 2.19 -4.40
C LEU A 128 -1.91 3.64 -4.37
N GLU A 129 -1.05 4.60 -4.72
CA GLU A 129 -1.44 6.02 -4.82
C GLU A 129 -2.51 6.24 -5.89
N LYS A 130 -2.41 5.55 -7.02
CA LYS A 130 -3.43 5.59 -8.08
C LYS A 130 -4.76 5.02 -7.58
N ALA A 131 -4.73 3.91 -6.86
CA ALA A 131 -5.93 3.29 -6.27
C ALA A 131 -6.57 4.18 -5.18
N ILE A 132 -5.78 4.83 -4.34
CA ILE A 132 -6.27 5.79 -3.35
C ILE A 132 -6.98 6.94 -4.06
N LYS A 133 -6.35 7.53 -5.09
CA LYS A 133 -6.95 8.63 -5.87
C LYS A 133 -8.26 8.22 -6.53
N SER A 134 -8.35 7.01 -7.10
CA SER A 134 -9.60 6.54 -7.70
C SER A 134 -10.70 6.36 -6.66
N GLN A 135 -10.38 5.80 -5.49
CA GLN A 135 -11.31 5.66 -4.38
C GLN A 135 -11.76 7.02 -3.82
N GLU A 136 -10.88 8.02 -3.77
CA GLU A 136 -11.25 9.38 -3.36
C GLU A 136 -12.23 10.02 -4.33
N VAL A 137 -12.04 9.85 -5.64
CA VAL A 137 -12.97 10.34 -6.67
C VAL A 137 -14.33 9.66 -6.54
N GLU A 138 -14.36 8.33 -6.39
CA GLU A 138 -15.61 7.58 -6.19
C GLU A 138 -16.34 8.02 -4.92
N ARG A 139 -15.61 8.15 -3.81
CA ARG A 139 -16.16 8.63 -2.53
C ARG A 139 -16.74 10.03 -2.68
N ASP A 140 -16.02 10.95 -3.30
CA ASP A 140 -16.47 12.34 -3.46
C ASP A 140 -17.69 12.43 -4.39
N ALA A 141 -17.76 11.60 -5.44
CA ALA A 141 -18.95 11.48 -6.28
C ALA A 141 -20.18 10.98 -5.50
N LEU A 142 -20.02 9.93 -4.67
CA LEU A 142 -21.09 9.42 -3.81
C LEU A 142 -21.57 10.44 -2.78
N LEU A 143 -20.65 11.14 -2.12
CA LEU A 143 -20.98 12.19 -1.15
C LEU A 143 -21.69 13.37 -1.83
N GLY A 144 -21.28 13.73 -3.06
CA GLY A 144 -21.96 14.72 -3.88
C GLY A 144 -23.38 14.31 -4.25
N ALA A 145 -23.59 13.06 -4.66
CA ALA A 145 -24.93 12.52 -4.96
C ALA A 145 -25.84 12.54 -3.72
N LEU A 146 -25.31 12.18 -2.55
CA LEU A 146 -26.04 12.27 -1.28
C LEU A 146 -26.39 13.72 -0.93
N ALA A 147 -25.48 14.67 -1.16
CA ALA A 147 -25.75 16.08 -0.94
C ALA A 147 -26.88 16.61 -1.83
N GLN A 148 -26.94 16.19 -3.09
CA GLN A 148 -28.03 16.53 -4.02
C GLN A 148 -29.36 15.91 -3.61
N ALA A 149 -29.36 14.66 -3.12
CA ALA A 149 -30.57 13.97 -2.67
C ALA A 149 -31.13 14.54 -1.35
N ALA A 150 -30.26 15.04 -0.47
CA ALA A 150 -30.64 15.59 0.84
C ALA A 150 -30.04 17.00 1.08
N PRO A 151 -30.47 18.02 0.31
CA PRO A 151 -29.88 19.36 0.35
C PRO A 151 -30.24 20.13 1.63
N LYS A 152 -31.24 19.64 2.40
CA LYS A 152 -31.71 20.29 3.63
C LYS A 152 -30.75 20.14 4.82
N LEU A 153 -29.79 19.20 4.75
CA LEU A 153 -28.76 19.05 5.77
C LEU A 153 -27.56 19.95 5.46
N LYS A 154 -27.11 20.66 6.50
CA LYS A 154 -25.92 21.52 6.43
C LYS A 154 -24.65 20.67 6.29
N ASP A 155 -23.76 21.10 5.41
CA ASP A 155 -22.39 20.59 5.35
C ASP A 155 -21.58 21.19 6.51
N GLY A 156 -21.22 20.35 7.48
CA GLY A 156 -20.39 20.78 8.60
C GLY A 156 -19.62 19.61 9.21
N GLY A 157 -18.30 19.76 9.30
CA GLY A 157 -17.41 18.77 9.92
C GLY A 157 -16.96 17.66 8.97
N ASP A 158 -16.82 16.45 9.51
CA ASP A 158 -16.38 15.28 8.76
C ASP A 158 -17.37 14.92 7.65
N ARG A 159 -16.85 14.80 6.42
CA ARG A 159 -17.66 14.56 5.21
C ARG A 159 -18.36 13.20 5.25
N LEU A 160 -17.74 12.19 5.84
CA LEU A 160 -18.36 10.86 5.98
C LEU A 160 -19.50 10.90 6.99
N ALA A 161 -19.31 11.53 8.14
CA ALA A 161 -20.37 11.74 9.12
C ALA A 161 -21.58 12.50 8.52
N VAL A 162 -21.32 13.55 7.73
CA VAL A 162 -22.39 14.28 7.02
C VAL A 162 -23.10 13.39 6.01
N GLY A 163 -22.37 12.57 5.23
CA GLY A 163 -22.94 11.59 4.31
C GLY A 163 -23.85 10.58 5.02
N LEU A 164 -23.40 10.02 6.15
CA LEU A 164 -24.21 9.10 6.97
C LEU A 164 -25.46 9.77 7.54
N ALA A 165 -25.36 11.02 8.00
CA ALA A 165 -26.51 11.80 8.47
C ALA A 165 -27.54 12.03 7.36
N ARG A 166 -27.09 12.28 6.13
CA ARG A 166 -27.97 12.39 4.94
C ARG A 166 -28.67 11.08 4.62
N VAL A 167 -27.97 9.95 4.68
CA VAL A 167 -28.58 8.60 4.51
C VAL A 167 -29.63 8.34 5.57
N ALA A 168 -29.35 8.65 6.85
CA ALA A 168 -30.31 8.50 7.93
C ALA A 168 -31.56 9.37 7.70
N TRP A 169 -31.38 10.62 7.28
CA TRP A 169 -32.48 11.51 6.97
C TRP A 169 -33.34 10.98 5.81
N LEU A 170 -32.73 10.54 4.70
CA LEU A 170 -33.44 9.95 3.56
C LEU A 170 -34.28 8.74 3.97
N LYS A 171 -33.75 7.86 4.86
CA LYS A 171 -34.52 6.74 5.42
C LYS A 171 -35.74 7.22 6.21
N THR A 172 -35.60 8.26 7.03
CA THR A 172 -36.73 8.81 7.79
C THR A 172 -37.79 9.45 6.91
N GLU A 173 -37.40 10.15 5.84
CA GLU A 173 -38.36 10.76 4.91
C GLU A 173 -39.07 9.70 4.06
N ALA A 174 -38.37 8.65 3.64
CA ALA A 174 -38.97 7.50 2.96
C ALA A 174 -40.04 6.82 3.84
N GLY A 175 -39.75 6.64 5.14
CA GLY A 175 -40.71 6.09 6.09
C GLY A 175 -41.93 7.00 6.35
N LYS A 176 -41.82 8.31 6.15
CA LYS A 176 -42.96 9.24 6.23
C LYS A 176 -43.81 9.21 4.96
N ALA A 177 -43.20 8.97 3.80
CA ALA A 177 -43.92 8.84 2.52
C ALA A 177 -44.77 7.57 2.43
N ASP A 178 -44.43 6.51 3.19
CA ASP A 178 -45.16 5.25 3.24
C ASP A 178 -46.54 5.35 3.93
N ASN A 179 -46.81 6.44 4.66
CA ASN A 179 -48.10 6.69 5.32
C ASN A 179 -49.14 7.41 4.43
N GLY A 180 -48.88 7.63 3.14
CA GLY A 180 -49.83 8.37 2.30
C GLY A 180 -49.68 8.29 0.78
N ALA A 181 -48.79 7.48 0.22
CA ALA A 181 -48.61 7.37 -1.23
C ALA A 181 -48.98 5.98 -1.76
N ALA A 182 -49.81 5.97 -2.82
CA ALA A 182 -50.01 4.79 -3.66
C ALA A 182 -48.65 4.22 -4.12
N PRO A 183 -48.51 2.89 -4.28
CA PRO A 183 -47.21 2.26 -4.45
C PRO A 183 -46.53 2.79 -5.70
N ALA A 184 -45.54 3.66 -5.52
CA ALA A 184 -44.58 3.99 -6.55
C ALA A 184 -43.84 2.70 -6.90
N ARG A 185 -43.73 2.38 -8.20
CA ARG A 185 -42.90 1.27 -8.68
C ARG A 185 -41.49 1.47 -8.13
N ARG A 186 -41.16 0.68 -7.11
CA ARG A 186 -39.88 0.65 -6.42
C ARG A 186 -38.80 0.40 -7.48
N ALA A 187 -37.82 1.28 -7.58
CA ALA A 187 -36.59 0.97 -8.32
C ALA A 187 -36.00 -0.29 -7.65
N PRO A 188 -35.58 -1.32 -8.42
CA PRO A 188 -35.15 -2.57 -7.84
C PRO A 188 -33.94 -2.33 -6.94
N GLU A 189 -34.06 -2.72 -5.67
CA GLU A 189 -32.95 -2.83 -4.73
C GLU A 189 -31.81 -3.66 -5.38
N PRO A 190 -30.53 -3.44 -5.01
CA PRO A 190 -29.43 -4.28 -5.50
C PRO A 190 -29.80 -5.72 -5.18
N GLN A 191 -30.21 -6.45 -6.21
CA GLN A 191 -30.81 -7.77 -6.05
C GLN A 191 -29.74 -8.66 -5.42
N ASP A 192 -30.09 -9.30 -4.31
CA ASP A 192 -29.26 -10.38 -3.76
C ASP A 192 -28.93 -11.33 -4.92
N THR A 193 -27.64 -11.56 -5.12
CA THR A 193 -27.11 -12.46 -6.17
C THR A 193 -27.74 -13.85 -6.07
N VAL A 194 -28.23 -14.22 -4.88
CA VAL A 194 -28.98 -15.43 -4.60
C VAL A 194 -30.49 -15.15 -4.73
N PRO A 195 -31.18 -15.78 -5.70
CA PRO A 195 -32.64 -15.70 -5.82
C PRO A 195 -33.35 -16.24 -4.58
N THR A 196 -34.38 -15.53 -4.12
CA THR A 196 -35.25 -16.02 -3.04
C THR A 196 -36.07 -17.24 -3.50
N PRO A 197 -36.52 -18.11 -2.58
CA PRO A 197 -37.35 -19.28 -2.93
C PRO A 197 -38.61 -18.91 -3.72
N ASP A 198 -39.27 -17.82 -3.36
CA ASP A 198 -40.48 -17.33 -4.04
C ASP A 198 -40.18 -16.89 -5.49
N LEU A 199 -39.01 -16.26 -5.71
CA LEU A 199 -38.56 -15.86 -7.03
C LEU A 199 -38.22 -17.07 -7.91
N LEU A 200 -37.58 -18.10 -7.35
CA LEU A 200 -37.34 -19.36 -8.06
C LEU A 200 -38.66 -20.06 -8.43
N GLN A 201 -39.66 -20.04 -7.54
CA GLN A 201 -40.96 -20.63 -7.82
C GLN A 201 -41.72 -19.86 -8.91
N ALA A 202 -41.65 -18.53 -8.90
CA ALA A 202 -42.20 -17.69 -9.96
C ALA A 202 -41.46 -17.89 -11.30
N ALA A 203 -40.13 -18.00 -11.29
CA ALA A 203 -39.33 -18.28 -12.48
C ALA A 203 -39.60 -19.68 -13.06
N ALA A 204 -39.72 -20.70 -12.22
CA ALA A 204 -40.09 -22.06 -12.62
C ALA A 204 -41.48 -22.14 -13.27
N ALA A 205 -42.40 -21.26 -12.86
CA ALA A 205 -43.73 -21.09 -13.45
C ALA A 205 -43.73 -20.20 -14.70
N GLY A 206 -42.59 -19.59 -15.07
CA GLY A 206 -42.48 -18.62 -16.16
C GLY A 206 -43.13 -17.27 -15.86
N ALA A 207 -43.50 -17.02 -14.60
CA ALA A 207 -44.17 -15.80 -14.14
C ALA A 207 -43.18 -14.68 -13.75
N ALA A 208 -41.89 -14.99 -13.64
CA ALA A 208 -40.83 -14.02 -13.37
C ALA A 208 -39.56 -14.34 -14.18
N THR A 209 -38.79 -13.29 -14.49
CA THR A 209 -37.48 -13.38 -15.15
C THR A 209 -36.36 -13.12 -14.15
N LEU A 210 -35.31 -13.95 -14.18
CA LEU A 210 -34.12 -13.75 -13.35
C LEU A 210 -33.26 -12.63 -13.95
N SER A 211 -32.58 -11.87 -13.09
CA SER A 211 -31.51 -10.97 -13.54
C SER A 211 -30.29 -11.76 -14.02
N LYS A 212 -29.32 -11.06 -14.61
CA LYS A 212 -28.11 -11.69 -15.15
C LYS A 212 -27.31 -12.38 -14.04
N GLU A 213 -27.12 -11.69 -12.92
CA GLU A 213 -26.37 -12.16 -11.76
C GLU A 213 -27.08 -13.36 -11.10
N GLN A 214 -28.41 -13.30 -11.01
CA GLN A 214 -29.24 -14.40 -10.51
C GLN A 214 -29.22 -15.62 -11.43
N ARG A 215 -29.17 -15.39 -12.75
CA ARG A 215 -29.03 -16.47 -13.74
C ARG A 215 -27.67 -17.15 -13.60
N GLU A 216 -26.59 -16.39 -13.48
CA GLU A 216 -25.24 -16.93 -13.27
C GLU A 216 -25.18 -17.77 -11.99
N TRP A 217 -25.80 -17.31 -10.91
CA TRP A 217 -25.95 -18.11 -9.69
C TRP A 217 -26.77 -19.39 -9.92
N CYS A 218 -27.93 -19.29 -10.57
CA CYS A 218 -28.78 -20.45 -10.89
C CYS A 218 -28.08 -21.47 -11.79
N VAL A 219 -27.23 -21.04 -12.72
CA VAL A 219 -26.43 -21.96 -13.55
C VAL A 219 -25.49 -22.75 -12.67
N GLY A 220 -24.75 -22.09 -11.77
CA GLY A 220 -23.82 -22.76 -10.85
C GLY A 220 -24.54 -23.75 -9.93
N GLU A 221 -25.65 -23.34 -9.32
CA GLU A 221 -26.44 -24.20 -8.43
C GLU A 221 -27.06 -25.38 -9.19
N ALA A 222 -27.60 -25.15 -10.39
CA ALA A 222 -28.17 -26.20 -11.23
C ALA A 222 -27.11 -27.23 -11.67
N MET A 223 -25.86 -26.81 -11.91
CA MET A 223 -24.76 -27.74 -12.16
C MET A 223 -24.46 -28.61 -10.95
N VAL A 224 -24.42 -28.03 -9.76
CA VAL A 224 -24.14 -28.76 -8.52
C VAL A 224 -25.23 -29.78 -8.23
N VAL A 225 -26.51 -29.38 -8.26
CA VAL A 225 -27.64 -30.28 -7.92
C VAL A 225 -27.87 -31.37 -8.96
N THR A 226 -27.44 -31.17 -10.21
CA THR A 226 -27.47 -32.21 -11.26
C THR A 226 -26.19 -33.05 -11.31
N GLY A 227 -25.23 -32.82 -10.40
CA GLY A 227 -23.96 -33.55 -10.39
C GLY A 227 -23.12 -33.34 -11.65
N PHE A 228 -23.15 -32.12 -12.21
CA PHE A 228 -22.43 -31.71 -13.42
C PHE A 228 -22.84 -32.50 -14.69
N GLN A 229 -24.06 -33.03 -14.73
CA GLN A 229 -24.60 -33.69 -15.93
C GLN A 229 -24.83 -32.73 -17.10
N PHE A 230 -24.96 -31.43 -16.83
CA PHE A 230 -25.12 -30.39 -17.84
C PHE A 230 -24.00 -29.37 -17.76
N THR A 231 -23.57 -28.88 -18.93
CA THR A 231 -22.64 -27.75 -19.04
C THR A 231 -23.37 -26.41 -18.82
N PRO A 232 -22.65 -25.33 -18.46
CA PRO A 232 -23.26 -24.00 -18.31
C PRO A 232 -24.04 -23.55 -19.54
N VAL A 233 -23.53 -23.85 -20.74
CA VAL A 233 -24.17 -23.44 -22.01
C VAL A 233 -25.49 -24.18 -22.21
N GLU A 234 -25.51 -25.50 -21.98
CA GLU A 234 -26.74 -26.31 -22.09
C GLU A 234 -27.81 -25.88 -21.09
N LEU A 235 -27.42 -25.42 -19.89
CA LEU A 235 -28.35 -24.90 -18.89
C LEU A 235 -28.94 -23.54 -19.29
N ILE A 236 -28.13 -22.66 -19.86
CA ILE A 236 -28.59 -21.37 -20.39
C ILE A 236 -29.56 -21.59 -21.57
N GLU A 237 -29.27 -22.53 -22.47
CA GLU A 237 -30.15 -22.88 -23.59
C GLU A 237 -31.50 -23.46 -23.14
N LYS A 238 -31.51 -24.24 -22.06
CA LYS A 238 -32.75 -24.75 -21.44
C LYS A 238 -33.60 -23.66 -20.79
N GLY A 239 -32.99 -22.53 -20.47
CA GLY A 239 -33.67 -21.32 -19.98
C GLY A 239 -33.94 -21.30 -18.47
N ASP A 240 -34.28 -20.11 -17.99
CA ASP A 240 -34.41 -19.77 -16.56
C ASP A 240 -35.44 -20.64 -15.83
N ALA A 241 -36.57 -20.96 -16.49
CA ALA A 241 -37.63 -21.76 -15.89
C ALA A 241 -37.21 -23.22 -15.63
N ALA A 242 -36.40 -23.80 -16.53
CA ALA A 242 -35.90 -25.16 -16.36
C ALA A 242 -34.86 -25.25 -15.24
N MET A 243 -33.95 -24.28 -15.17
CA MET A 243 -32.96 -24.21 -14.09
C MET A 243 -33.61 -24.04 -12.72
N ALA A 244 -34.60 -23.15 -12.61
CA ALA A 244 -35.32 -22.92 -11.36
C ALA A 244 -36.06 -24.19 -10.87
N ARG A 245 -36.63 -24.99 -11.79
CA ARG A 245 -37.26 -26.28 -11.44
C ARG A 245 -36.26 -27.29 -10.88
N LEU A 246 -35.11 -27.45 -11.53
CA LEU A 246 -34.06 -28.37 -11.08
C LEU A 246 -33.60 -28.05 -9.65
N ILE A 247 -33.40 -26.75 -9.35
CA ILE A 247 -32.99 -26.29 -8.01
C ILE A 247 -34.10 -26.55 -6.98
N LEU A 248 -35.37 -26.28 -7.33
CA LEU A 248 -36.50 -26.50 -6.42
C LEU A 248 -36.77 -27.99 -6.16
N GLU A 249 -36.60 -28.85 -7.16
CA GLU A 249 -36.74 -30.30 -7.03
C GLU A 249 -35.67 -30.89 -6.11
N ALA A 250 -34.41 -30.46 -6.28
CA ALA A 250 -33.32 -30.86 -5.40
C ALA A 250 -33.56 -30.46 -3.94
N ARG A 251 -34.12 -29.26 -3.69
CA ARG A 251 -34.46 -28.78 -2.34
C ARG A 251 -35.62 -29.50 -1.67
N LYS A 252 -36.48 -30.20 -2.43
CA LYS A 252 -37.57 -31.01 -1.89
C LYS A 252 -37.14 -32.45 -1.58
N GLY A 253 -36.04 -32.90 -2.18
CA GLY A 253 -35.53 -34.27 -2.05
C GLY A 253 -34.37 -34.44 -1.06
N GLY A 254 -33.86 -33.35 -0.47
CA GLY A 254 -32.88 -33.35 0.62
C GLY A 254 -33.53 -33.03 1.96
#